data_AF-A0A367K598-F1
#
_entry.id   AF-A0A367K598-F1
#
_cell.length_a   1.000
_cell.length_b   1.000
_cell.length_c   1.000
_cell.angle_alpha   90.00
_cell.angle_beta   90.00
_cell.angle_gamma   90.00
#
_symmetry.space_group_name_H-M   'P 1'
#
loop_
_entity.id
_entity.type
_entity.pdbx_description
1 polymer ?
#
loop_
_entity_poly.entity_id
_entity_poly.type
_entity_poly.pdbx_seq_one_letter_code
_entity_poly.pdbx_strand_id
1 'polypeptide(L)'
;MPTTYIPTIVNDEAHSDGIWDVAWSKHTNLVISGSEDGKVKCWDGATGELKFELEGHAMGVISVDVSQDGTRLASSSVDSNIRIWDLEQNGKLTQSIIAAPVESWKIKFSSDGQHIATGSHNGDIHIYSVETGEKVKSLPTKNKFLMCVAYSPDGKYLAGGAEDGTIYVFNIETDQLAHTLSGHAMTVRSLCFASDSKTLISGSDDKCVHVYDVEHGQLASSLTGHSDWVLCVAANPDISKQQIVSCSSDKKIKVWDLGLRSVLETHEVHSDQVWGVAWNPEGTKLVSGSDDKSLKWFASSGSS
;
A
#
# COMPACT_ATOMS: atom_id res chain seq x y z
N MET A 1 6.08 -9.94 -26.44
CA MET A 1 4.83 -10.58 -25.96
C MET A 1 4.43 -9.88 -24.68
N PRO A 2 3.13 -9.66 -24.41
CA PRO A 2 2.71 -9.11 -23.13
C PRO A 2 3.24 -10.03 -22.02
N THR A 3 3.88 -9.44 -21.00
CA THR A 3 4.34 -10.17 -19.83
C THR A 3 3.12 -10.72 -19.09
N THR A 4 3.07 -12.04 -18.88
CA THR A 4 1.99 -12.70 -18.13
C THR A 4 2.48 -13.07 -16.74
N TYR A 5 1.69 -12.83 -15.70
CA TYR A 5 2.04 -13.17 -14.31
C TYR A 5 1.39 -14.50 -13.89
N ILE A 6 2.20 -15.53 -13.69
CA ILE A 6 1.70 -16.88 -13.39
C ILE A 6 1.86 -17.12 -11.88
N PRO A 7 0.84 -17.63 -11.18
CA PRO A 7 0.97 -18.05 -9.78
C PRO A 7 2.11 -19.08 -9.64
N THR A 8 3.04 -18.84 -8.73
CA THR A 8 4.23 -19.69 -8.52
C THR A 8 4.28 -20.32 -7.14
N ILE A 9 3.91 -19.58 -6.10
CA ILE A 9 3.99 -20.03 -4.71
C ILE A 9 2.67 -19.70 -4.04
N VAL A 10 2.16 -20.65 -3.25
CA VAL A 10 0.95 -20.49 -2.47
C VAL A 10 1.25 -20.92 -1.04
N ASN A 11 0.89 -20.07 -0.09
CA ASN A 11 0.92 -20.38 1.33
C ASN A 11 -0.50 -20.21 1.87
N ASP A 12 -1.25 -21.31 1.96
CA ASP A 12 -2.68 -21.31 2.27
C ASP A 12 -2.99 -21.03 3.76
N GLU A 13 -2.01 -21.14 4.66
CA GLU A 13 -2.16 -20.87 6.09
C GLU A 13 -1.05 -19.94 6.59
N ALA A 14 -0.83 -18.83 5.87
CA ALA A 14 0.22 -17.88 6.21
C ALA A 14 -0.03 -17.22 7.58
N HIS A 15 -1.29 -16.93 7.90
CA HIS A 15 -1.73 -16.35 9.17
C HIS A 15 -2.90 -17.13 9.79
N SER A 16 -3.17 -16.92 11.08
CA SER A 16 -4.35 -17.53 11.72
C SER A 16 -5.65 -16.77 11.45
N ASP A 17 -5.55 -15.56 10.90
CA ASP A 17 -6.67 -14.70 10.52
C ASP A 17 -6.37 -13.91 9.23
N GLY A 18 -7.31 -13.07 8.78
CA GLY A 18 -7.22 -12.34 7.51
C GLY A 18 -5.96 -11.48 7.38
N ILE A 19 -5.41 -11.38 6.16
CA ILE A 19 -4.22 -10.56 5.86
C ILE A 19 -4.68 -9.25 5.23
N TRP A 20 -4.42 -8.12 5.89
CA TRP A 20 -4.95 -6.81 5.50
C TRP A 20 -3.98 -5.95 4.70
N ASP A 21 -2.68 -6.27 4.73
CA ASP A 21 -1.69 -5.54 3.95
C ASP A 21 -0.45 -6.38 3.68
N VAL A 22 0.20 -6.11 2.55
CA VAL A 22 1.46 -6.75 2.17
C VAL A 22 2.43 -5.72 1.58
N ALA A 23 3.71 -5.94 1.79
CA ALA A 23 4.79 -5.13 1.21
C ALA A 23 5.96 -6.02 0.78
N TRP A 24 6.81 -5.53 -0.12
CA TRP A 24 7.99 -6.26 -0.58
C TRP A 24 9.23 -5.37 -0.44
N SER A 25 10.20 -5.78 0.37
CA SER A 25 11.44 -5.05 0.57
C SER A 25 12.39 -5.17 -0.62
N LYS A 26 12.98 -4.04 -1.01
CA LYS A 26 13.99 -3.97 -2.07
C LYS A 26 15.36 -4.47 -1.66
N HIS A 27 15.71 -4.30 -0.39
CA HIS A 27 17.04 -4.62 0.11
C HIS A 27 17.14 -6.08 0.55
N THR A 28 16.20 -6.52 1.38
CA THR A 28 16.25 -7.85 1.98
C THR A 28 15.54 -8.92 1.15
N ASN A 29 14.83 -8.52 0.08
CA ASN A 29 13.93 -9.38 -0.69
C ASN A 29 12.90 -10.11 0.19
N LEU A 30 12.52 -9.51 1.32
CA LEU A 30 11.46 -10.02 2.18
C LEU A 30 10.10 -9.57 1.66
N VAL A 31 9.13 -10.49 1.67
CA VAL A 31 7.71 -10.13 1.66
C VAL A 31 7.28 -9.96 3.11
N ILE A 32 6.51 -8.92 3.40
CA ILE A 32 5.96 -8.65 4.71
C ILE A 32 4.44 -8.72 4.62
N SER A 33 3.79 -9.38 5.57
CA SER A 33 2.34 -9.40 5.72
C SER A 33 1.91 -8.92 7.10
N GLY A 34 0.90 -8.05 7.14
CA GLY A 34 0.19 -7.65 8.36
C GLY A 34 -1.20 -8.28 8.40
N SER A 35 -1.59 -8.84 9.53
CA SER A 35 -2.83 -9.61 9.68
C SER A 35 -3.68 -9.16 10.87
N GLU A 36 -4.98 -9.45 10.78
CA GLU A 36 -5.94 -9.35 11.87
C GLU A 36 -5.54 -10.13 13.12
N ASP A 37 -4.71 -11.18 12.97
CA ASP A 37 -4.17 -11.95 14.10
C ASP A 37 -3.17 -11.18 14.99
N GLY A 38 -2.89 -9.92 14.63
CA GLY A 38 -2.01 -9.01 15.37
C GLY A 38 -0.53 -9.25 15.11
N LYS A 39 -0.18 -10.12 14.16
CA LYS A 39 1.21 -10.40 13.81
C LYS A 39 1.60 -9.72 12.51
N VAL A 40 2.88 -9.39 12.44
CA VAL A 40 3.57 -9.12 11.18
C VAL A 40 4.51 -10.27 10.90
N LYS A 41 4.46 -10.85 9.70
CA LYS A 41 5.34 -11.95 9.30
C LYS A 41 6.20 -11.57 8.11
N CYS A 42 7.46 -12.00 8.14
CA CYS A 42 8.44 -11.75 7.10
C CYS A 42 8.82 -13.06 6.40
N TRP A 43 8.64 -13.09 5.09
CA TRP A 43 8.78 -14.27 4.23
C TRP A 43 9.90 -14.05 3.22
N ASP A 44 10.57 -15.12 2.82
CA ASP A 44 11.48 -15.10 1.69
C ASP A 44 10.71 -14.77 0.39
N GLY A 45 11.06 -13.69 -0.31
CA GLY A 45 10.39 -13.33 -1.55
C GLY A 45 10.66 -14.30 -2.72
N ALA A 46 11.69 -15.15 -2.63
CA ALA A 46 12.01 -16.13 -3.65
C ALA A 46 11.39 -17.51 -3.36
N THR A 47 11.39 -17.95 -2.10
CA THR A 47 10.94 -19.29 -1.71
C THR A 47 9.56 -19.31 -1.04
N GLY A 48 9.06 -18.17 -0.54
CA GLY A 48 7.83 -18.09 0.24
C GLY A 48 7.96 -18.65 1.66
N GLU A 49 9.16 -19.02 2.10
CA GLU A 49 9.40 -19.55 3.44
C GLU A 49 9.35 -18.45 4.51
N LEU A 50 8.74 -18.74 5.66
CA LEU A 50 8.75 -17.83 6.80
C LEU A 50 10.17 -17.67 7.36
N LYS A 51 10.67 -16.44 7.44
CA LYS A 51 11.98 -16.13 8.04
C LYS A 51 11.84 -15.82 9.53
N PHE A 52 10.94 -14.89 9.87
CA PHE A 52 10.69 -14.47 11.25
C PHE A 52 9.33 -13.78 11.40
N GLU A 53 8.83 -13.74 12.63
CA GLU A 53 7.61 -13.03 13.01
C GLU A 53 7.98 -11.81 13.88
N LEU A 54 7.25 -10.71 13.73
CA LEU A 54 7.41 -9.51 14.52
C LEU A 54 6.25 -9.44 15.50
N GLU A 55 6.54 -9.72 16.75
CA GLU A 55 5.57 -9.70 17.84
C GLU A 55 5.56 -8.33 18.53
N GLY A 56 4.38 -7.85 18.91
CA GLY A 56 4.26 -6.64 19.72
C GLY A 56 2.92 -5.94 19.61
N HIS A 57 2.22 -6.04 18.47
CA HIS A 57 0.88 -5.47 18.35
C HIS A 57 -0.13 -6.25 19.19
N ALA A 58 -1.03 -5.54 19.86
CA ALA A 58 -2.05 -6.14 20.72
C ALA A 58 -3.37 -6.44 19.97
N MET A 59 -3.51 -5.93 18.75
CA MET A 59 -4.67 -6.06 17.88
C MET A 59 -4.24 -6.16 16.42
N GLY A 60 -5.18 -6.42 15.51
CA GLY A 60 -4.93 -6.57 14.07
C GLY A 60 -4.08 -5.46 13.46
N VAL A 61 -3.15 -5.86 12.59
CA VAL A 61 -2.23 -4.97 11.85
C VAL A 61 -2.91 -4.50 10.57
N ILE A 62 -3.17 -3.20 10.47
CA ILE A 62 -3.93 -2.58 9.38
C ILE A 62 -3.05 -2.34 8.15
N SER A 63 -1.78 -1.95 8.38
CA SER A 63 -0.89 -1.60 7.29
C SER A 63 0.55 -1.92 7.59
N VAL A 64 1.29 -2.27 6.54
CA VAL A 64 2.74 -2.43 6.54
C VAL A 64 3.33 -1.64 5.37
N ASP A 65 4.46 -0.98 5.60
CA ASP A 65 5.19 -0.30 4.53
C ASP A 65 6.69 -0.41 4.77
N VAL A 66 7.45 -0.51 3.68
CA VAL A 66 8.91 -0.62 3.74
C VAL A 66 9.51 0.69 3.25
N SER A 67 10.47 1.20 4.01
CA SER A 67 11.27 2.37 3.64
C SER A 67 11.95 2.19 2.28
N GLN A 68 12.22 3.28 1.58
CA GLN A 68 12.75 3.24 0.22
C GLN A 68 14.15 2.59 0.13
N ASP A 69 14.94 2.68 1.20
CA ASP A 69 16.22 1.99 1.35
C ASP A 69 16.07 0.47 1.59
N GLY A 70 14.87 -0.01 1.93
CA GLY A 70 14.55 -1.42 2.16
C GLY A 70 14.95 -1.98 3.52
N THR A 71 15.51 -1.15 4.41
CA THR A 71 16.11 -1.58 5.68
C THR A 71 15.14 -1.48 6.86
N ARG A 72 14.16 -0.58 6.78
CA ARG A 72 13.15 -0.38 7.83
C ARG A 72 11.76 -0.74 7.35
N LEU A 73 10.99 -1.31 8.28
CA LEU A 73 9.57 -1.60 8.14
C LEU A 73 8.80 -0.76 9.15
N ALA A 74 7.63 -0.29 8.76
CA ALA A 74 6.65 0.28 9.67
C ALA A 74 5.38 -0.56 9.63
N SER A 75 4.73 -0.73 10.78
CA SER A 75 3.43 -1.38 10.89
C SER A 75 2.47 -0.57 11.76
N SER A 76 1.24 -0.39 11.29
CA SER A 76 0.15 0.24 12.04
C SER A 76 -0.89 -0.78 12.45
N SER A 77 -1.56 -0.56 13.57
CA SER A 77 -2.57 -1.48 14.09
C SER A 77 -3.73 -0.76 14.74
N VAL A 78 -4.82 -1.49 14.91
CA VAL A 78 -6.00 -1.08 15.69
C VAL A 78 -5.62 -0.76 17.14
N ASP A 79 -4.48 -1.26 17.64
CA ASP A 79 -3.94 -0.94 18.96
C ASP A 79 -3.43 0.51 19.11
N SER A 80 -3.63 1.35 18.09
CA SER A 80 -3.21 2.77 18.02
C SER A 80 -1.69 2.98 18.04
N ASN A 81 -0.90 1.93 17.83
CA ASN A 81 0.54 2.05 17.72
C ASN A 81 1.01 1.91 16.27
N ILE A 82 2.01 2.71 15.93
CA ILE A 82 2.87 2.50 14.78
C ILE A 82 4.20 1.98 15.32
N ARG A 83 4.64 0.82 14.84
CA ARG A 83 5.91 0.21 15.23
C ARG A 83 6.89 0.28 14.06
N ILE A 84 8.13 0.62 14.36
CA ILE A 84 9.24 0.65 13.41
C ILE A 84 10.20 -0.49 13.72
N TRP A 85 10.56 -1.24 12.70
CA TRP A 85 11.37 -2.44 12.80
C TRP A 85 12.58 -2.33 11.88
N ASP A 86 13.72 -2.84 12.33
CA ASP A 86 14.95 -3.00 11.55
C ASP A 86 14.97 -4.38 10.90
N LEU A 87 14.83 -4.42 9.57
CA LEU A 87 14.81 -5.65 8.78
C LEU A 87 16.19 -6.29 8.62
N GLU A 88 17.29 -5.54 8.77
CA GLU A 88 18.64 -6.09 8.73
C GLU A 88 18.97 -6.85 10.03
N GLN A 89 18.35 -6.46 11.13
CA GLN A 89 18.47 -7.12 12.44
C GLN A 89 17.29 -8.07 12.74
N ASN A 90 16.84 -8.84 11.74
CA ASN A 90 15.74 -9.81 11.87
C ASN A 90 14.45 -9.21 12.47
N GLY A 91 14.13 -7.97 12.10
CA GLY A 91 12.91 -7.31 12.53
C GLY A 91 12.95 -6.81 13.97
N LYS A 92 14.13 -6.42 14.47
CA LYS A 92 14.23 -5.82 15.82
C LYS A 92 13.38 -4.55 15.89
N LEU A 93 12.51 -4.46 16.90
CA LEU A 93 11.76 -3.23 17.19
C LEU A 93 12.74 -2.10 17.54
N THR A 94 12.71 -1.02 16.77
CA THR A 94 13.56 0.15 16.99
C THR A 94 12.80 1.30 17.61
N GLN A 95 11.51 1.48 17.25
CA GLN A 95 10.69 2.56 17.77
C GLN A 95 9.22 2.15 17.88
N SER A 96 8.53 2.68 18.89
CA SER A 96 7.07 2.58 19.06
C SER A 96 6.48 3.97 19.18
N ILE A 97 5.53 4.29 18.30
CA ILE A 97 4.87 5.58 18.20
C ILE A 97 3.41 5.37 18.58
N ILE A 98 2.97 6.05 19.63
CA ILE A 98 1.55 6.06 20.00
C ILE A 98 0.86 7.09 19.11
N ALA A 99 0.19 6.62 18.06
CA ALA A 99 -0.77 7.42 17.32
C ALA A 99 -2.01 7.60 18.22
N ALA A 100 -2.75 8.71 18.10
CA ALA A 100 -3.98 8.80 18.88
C ALA A 100 -4.95 7.68 18.43
N PRO A 101 -5.94 7.34 19.26
CA PRO A 101 -6.97 6.39 18.87
C PRO A 101 -7.51 6.75 17.49
N VAL A 102 -7.58 5.76 16.61
CA VAL A 102 -8.12 5.92 15.26
C VAL A 102 -7.27 6.79 14.29
N GLU A 103 -5.99 7.00 14.58
CA GLU A 103 -5.01 7.66 13.68
C GLU A 103 -4.07 6.64 12.97
N SER A 104 -4.47 5.38 12.79
CA SER A 104 -3.55 4.29 12.39
C SER A 104 -4.05 3.45 11.20
N TRP A 105 -4.60 4.10 10.17
CA TRP A 105 -5.00 3.40 8.93
C TRP A 105 -3.78 3.04 8.06
N LYS A 106 -3.86 3.19 6.73
CA LYS A 106 -2.67 2.94 5.89
C LYS A 106 -1.57 3.95 6.24
N ILE A 107 -0.35 3.44 6.41
CA ILE A 107 0.84 4.24 6.68
C ILE A 107 1.77 4.23 5.48
N LYS A 108 2.56 5.29 5.31
CA LYS A 108 3.63 5.34 4.31
C LYS A 108 4.88 6.04 4.82
N PHE A 109 6.03 5.47 4.49
CA PHE A 109 7.32 6.15 4.64
C PHE A 109 7.44 7.32 3.67
N SER A 110 8.06 8.40 4.13
CA SER A 110 8.61 9.43 3.24
C SER A 110 9.74 8.84 2.39
N SER A 111 10.03 9.47 1.25
CA SER A 111 11.07 9.02 0.32
C SER A 111 12.48 9.02 0.95
N ASP A 112 12.74 9.88 1.94
CA ASP A 112 13.97 9.91 2.73
C ASP A 112 14.01 8.89 3.89
N GLY A 113 12.90 8.19 4.14
CA GLY A 113 12.74 7.21 5.22
C GLY A 113 12.78 7.81 6.63
N GLN A 114 12.76 9.13 6.79
CA GLN A 114 12.86 9.81 8.09
C GLN A 114 11.49 10.06 8.74
N HIS A 115 10.41 9.98 7.96
CA HIS A 115 9.07 10.27 8.41
C HIS A 115 8.08 9.16 8.04
N ILE A 116 7.01 9.06 8.84
CA ILE A 116 5.83 8.24 8.53
C ILE A 116 4.63 9.17 8.44
N ALA A 117 3.86 9.06 7.36
CA ALA A 117 2.53 9.66 7.25
C ALA A 117 1.44 8.64 7.57
N THR A 118 0.37 9.13 8.19
CA THR A 118 -0.87 8.37 8.39
C THR A 118 -2.08 9.29 8.29
N GLY A 119 -3.21 8.75 7.83
CA GLY A 119 -4.48 9.46 7.82
C GLY A 119 -5.20 9.33 9.17
N SER A 120 -5.94 10.37 9.54
CA SER A 120 -6.72 10.38 10.78
C SER A 120 -8.23 10.45 10.53
N HIS A 121 -9.00 10.07 11.55
CA HIS A 121 -10.45 10.26 11.58
C HIS A 121 -10.89 11.72 11.60
N ASN A 122 -10.07 12.62 12.15
CA ASN A 122 -10.37 14.05 12.16
C ASN A 122 -10.06 14.73 10.81
N GLY A 123 -9.54 13.97 9.84
CA GLY A 123 -9.25 14.43 8.49
C GLY A 123 -8.00 15.28 8.39
N ASP A 124 -6.96 14.90 9.12
CA ASP A 124 -5.61 15.41 8.95
C ASP A 124 -4.71 14.27 8.46
N ILE A 125 -3.64 14.62 7.74
CA ILE A 125 -2.52 13.71 7.55
C ILE A 125 -1.49 14.03 8.64
N HIS A 126 -1.26 13.09 9.56
CA HIS A 126 -0.26 13.24 10.60
C HIS A 126 1.09 12.71 10.11
N ILE A 127 2.15 13.48 10.37
CA ILE A 127 3.52 13.12 10.01
C ILE A 127 4.33 12.97 11.30
N TYR A 128 4.90 11.79 11.50
CA TYR A 128 5.74 11.45 12.65
C TYR A 128 7.19 11.27 12.23
N SER A 129 8.11 11.64 13.11
CA SER A 129 9.53 11.35 12.96
C SER A 129 9.79 9.89 13.29
N VAL A 130 10.49 9.18 12.42
CA VAL A 130 10.89 7.78 12.63
C VAL A 130 11.90 7.66 13.78
N GLU A 131 12.82 8.63 13.90
CA GLU A 131 13.87 8.61 14.91
C GLU A 131 13.35 8.94 16.32
N THR A 132 12.55 10.01 16.44
CA THR A 132 12.08 10.49 17.75
C THR A 132 10.74 9.90 18.16
N GLY A 133 9.94 9.43 17.19
CA GLY A 133 8.54 9.05 17.39
C GLY A 133 7.59 10.23 17.64
N GLU A 134 8.08 11.46 17.58
CA GLU A 134 7.24 12.64 17.82
C GLU A 134 6.46 13.03 16.56
N LYS A 135 5.26 13.57 16.77
CA LYS A 135 4.46 14.16 15.69
C LYS A 135 5.10 15.47 15.25
N VAL A 136 5.66 15.49 14.04
CA VAL A 136 6.35 16.65 13.46
C VAL A 136 5.35 17.70 12.99
N LYS A 137 4.31 17.29 12.25
CA LYS A 137 3.27 18.19 11.75
C LYS A 137 1.98 17.47 11.38
N SER A 138 0.97 18.24 11.01
CA SER A 138 -0.33 17.75 10.54
C SER A 138 -0.82 18.60 9.37
N LEU A 139 -1.25 17.95 8.30
CA LEU A 139 -1.75 18.60 7.09
C LEU A 139 -3.28 18.49 7.06
N PRO A 140 -4.02 19.63 7.14
CA PRO A 140 -5.46 19.58 7.35
C PRO A 140 -6.26 19.34 6.07
N THR A 141 -7.19 18.38 6.08
CA THR A 141 -8.07 18.01 4.95
C THR A 141 -9.55 18.24 5.23
N LYS A 142 -9.89 19.47 5.64
CA LYS A 142 -11.29 19.94 5.79
C LYS A 142 -12.19 19.00 6.61
N ASN A 143 -11.63 18.32 7.61
CA ASN A 143 -12.33 17.42 8.54
C ASN A 143 -12.98 16.18 7.90
N LYS A 144 -12.36 15.61 6.85
CA LYS A 144 -12.83 14.39 6.20
C LYS A 144 -11.96 13.20 6.57
N PHE A 145 -12.57 12.15 7.10
CA PHE A 145 -11.87 10.94 7.51
C PHE A 145 -10.98 10.40 6.37
N LEU A 146 -9.67 10.35 6.60
CA LEU A 146 -8.68 9.83 5.68
C LEU A 146 -8.35 8.36 5.97
N MET A 147 -8.46 7.55 4.92
CA MET A 147 -8.31 6.09 4.97
C MET A 147 -6.94 5.62 4.49
N CYS A 148 -6.32 6.38 3.61
CA CYS A 148 -5.03 6.05 3.05
C CYS A 148 -4.20 7.29 2.74
N VAL A 149 -2.89 7.08 2.67
CA VAL A 149 -1.91 8.11 2.29
C VAL A 149 -0.90 7.53 1.30
N ALA A 150 -0.28 8.40 0.50
CA ALA A 150 0.81 8.03 -0.40
C ALA A 150 1.81 9.17 -0.55
N TYR A 151 3.10 8.88 -0.41
CA TYR A 151 4.17 9.80 -0.80
C TYR A 151 4.54 9.61 -2.27
N SER A 152 4.87 10.70 -2.95
CA SER A 152 5.52 10.62 -4.25
C SER A 152 6.98 10.13 -4.08
N PRO A 153 7.52 9.31 -5.00
CA PRO A 153 8.90 8.83 -4.93
C PRO A 153 9.97 9.93 -4.89
N ASP A 154 9.67 11.11 -5.45
CA ASP A 154 10.54 12.30 -5.39
C ASP A 154 10.40 13.09 -4.07
N GLY A 155 9.49 12.71 -3.18
CA GLY A 155 9.23 13.39 -1.90
C GLY A 155 8.49 14.72 -2.02
N LYS A 156 8.11 15.15 -3.23
CA LYS A 156 7.49 16.47 -3.45
C LYS A 156 6.04 16.53 -2.97
N TYR A 157 5.32 15.42 -3.07
CA TYR A 157 3.89 15.36 -2.79
C TYR A 157 3.53 14.30 -1.76
N LEU A 158 2.47 14.58 -1.00
CA LEU A 158 1.80 13.64 -0.12
C LEU A 158 0.29 13.72 -0.39
N ALA A 159 -0.28 12.58 -0.77
CA ALA A 159 -1.70 12.44 -1.02
C ALA A 159 -2.41 11.76 0.16
N GLY A 160 -3.64 12.17 0.45
CA GLY A 160 -4.55 11.53 1.38
C GLY A 160 -5.90 11.25 0.74
N GLY A 161 -6.41 10.03 0.88
CA GLY A 161 -7.68 9.59 0.31
C GLY A 161 -8.77 9.51 1.38
N ALA A 162 -9.93 10.12 1.12
CA ALA A 162 -11.00 10.29 2.09
C ALA A 162 -12.16 9.28 1.89
N GLU A 163 -12.97 9.13 2.94
CA GLU A 163 -14.22 8.34 2.95
C GLU A 163 -15.26 8.86 1.94
N ASP A 164 -15.24 10.15 1.59
CA ASP A 164 -16.20 10.73 0.64
C ASP A 164 -15.75 10.68 -0.82
N GLY A 165 -14.64 9.99 -1.12
CA GLY A 165 -14.08 9.89 -2.48
C GLY A 165 -13.13 11.03 -2.85
N THR A 166 -12.96 12.03 -1.97
CA THR A 166 -12.02 13.14 -2.22
C THR A 166 -10.58 12.70 -1.97
N ILE A 167 -9.66 13.14 -2.82
CA ILE A 167 -8.22 12.99 -2.62
C ILE A 167 -7.59 14.38 -2.47
N TYR A 168 -6.81 14.56 -1.42
CA TYR A 168 -6.07 15.80 -1.14
C TYR A 168 -4.60 15.58 -1.44
N VAL A 169 -4.01 16.44 -2.28
CA VAL A 169 -2.58 16.37 -2.62
C VAL A 169 -1.89 17.61 -2.08
N PHE A 170 -0.94 17.41 -1.18
CA PHE A 170 -0.12 18.47 -0.58
C PHE A 170 1.26 18.51 -1.21
N ASN A 171 1.79 19.71 -1.37
CA ASN A 171 3.20 19.93 -1.63
C ASN A 171 3.95 19.94 -0.28
N ILE A 172 4.90 19.02 -0.11
CA ILE A 172 5.61 18.82 1.17
C ILE A 172 6.62 19.93 1.49
N GLU A 173 7.19 20.58 0.49
CA GLU A 173 8.13 21.69 0.69
C GLU A 173 7.43 22.92 1.26
N THR A 174 6.20 23.18 0.83
CA THR A 174 5.41 24.36 1.21
C THR A 174 4.36 24.07 2.28
N ASP A 175 4.08 22.79 2.55
CA ASP A 175 2.96 22.30 3.36
C ASP A 175 1.58 22.82 2.89
N GLN A 176 1.47 23.21 1.61
CA GLN A 176 0.24 23.74 1.02
C GLN A 176 -0.51 22.68 0.21
N LEU A 177 -1.84 22.77 0.25
CA LEU A 177 -2.72 21.97 -0.59
C LEU A 177 -2.51 22.37 -2.06
N ALA A 178 -1.90 21.47 -2.84
CA ALA A 178 -1.68 21.67 -4.26
C ALA A 178 -2.97 21.38 -5.06
N HIS A 179 -3.62 20.25 -4.78
CA HIS A 179 -4.83 19.83 -5.48
C HIS A 179 -5.86 19.20 -4.56
N THR A 180 -7.14 19.38 -4.91
CA THR A 180 -8.25 18.56 -4.42
C THR A 180 -8.80 17.82 -5.62
N LEU A 181 -8.56 16.51 -5.67
CA LEU A 181 -8.99 15.65 -6.77
C LEU A 181 -10.31 15.02 -6.37
N SER A 182 -11.33 15.29 -7.17
CA SER A 182 -12.64 14.65 -7.09
C SER A 182 -12.81 13.74 -8.30
N GLY A 183 -13.34 12.54 -8.09
CA GLY A 183 -13.59 11.59 -9.17
C GLY A 183 -14.32 10.35 -8.67
N HIS A 184 -13.89 9.86 -7.51
CA HIS A 184 -14.58 8.76 -6.85
C HIS A 184 -15.91 9.18 -6.24
N ALA A 185 -16.90 8.28 -6.34
CA ALA A 185 -18.22 8.48 -5.74
C ALA A 185 -18.32 7.92 -4.31
N MET A 186 -17.32 7.19 -3.87
CA MET A 186 -17.27 6.48 -2.58
C MET A 186 -15.84 6.48 -2.02
N THR A 187 -15.67 5.92 -0.82
CA THR A 187 -14.42 5.81 -0.08
C THR A 187 -13.21 5.47 -0.93
N VAL A 188 -12.12 6.21 -0.77
CA VAL A 188 -10.80 5.87 -1.34
C VAL A 188 -10.03 5.00 -0.37
N ARG A 189 -9.85 3.72 -0.68
CA ARG A 189 -9.18 2.75 0.21
C ARG A 189 -7.67 2.70 0.03
N SER A 190 -7.18 3.02 -1.16
CA SER A 190 -5.78 2.87 -1.48
C SER A 190 -5.30 3.95 -2.44
N LEU A 191 -4.08 4.40 -2.22
CA LEU A 191 -3.36 5.35 -3.06
C LEU A 191 -1.95 4.85 -3.29
N CYS A 192 -1.44 5.00 -4.50
CA CYS A 192 -0.02 4.89 -4.78
C CYS A 192 0.41 5.86 -5.88
N PHE A 193 1.61 6.41 -5.76
CA PHE A 193 2.26 7.11 -6.86
C PHE A 193 2.99 6.10 -7.74
N ALA A 194 2.99 6.33 -9.05
CA ALA A 194 3.89 5.63 -9.96
C ALA A 194 5.34 6.13 -9.78
N SER A 195 6.30 5.36 -10.27
CA SER A 195 7.74 5.68 -10.20
C SER A 195 8.12 7.01 -10.89
N ASP A 196 7.24 7.57 -11.73
CA ASP A 196 7.44 8.87 -12.38
C ASP A 196 7.15 10.08 -11.47
N SER A 197 6.58 9.87 -10.27
CA SER A 197 6.10 10.90 -9.34
C SER A 197 5.01 11.84 -9.90
N LYS A 198 4.55 11.62 -11.12
CA LYS A 198 3.57 12.45 -11.83
C LYS A 198 2.20 11.80 -11.93
N THR A 199 2.16 10.48 -11.79
CA THR A 199 0.93 9.69 -11.88
C THR A 199 0.52 9.23 -10.49
N LEU A 200 -0.68 9.61 -10.06
CA LEU A 200 -1.31 9.11 -8.83
C LEU A 200 -2.41 8.12 -9.20
N ILE A 201 -2.43 6.96 -8.55
CA ILE A 201 -3.43 5.91 -8.76
C ILE A 201 -4.21 5.72 -7.46
N SER A 202 -5.52 5.56 -7.57
CA SER A 202 -6.41 5.31 -6.44
C SER A 202 -7.36 4.13 -6.68
N GLY A 203 -7.67 3.40 -5.62
CA GLY A 203 -8.71 2.36 -5.60
C GLY A 203 -9.83 2.74 -4.62
N SER A 204 -11.09 2.48 -5.00
CA SER A 204 -12.27 2.92 -4.25
C SER A 204 -13.37 1.86 -4.16
N ASP A 205 -14.28 2.08 -3.21
CA ASP A 205 -15.55 1.36 -3.04
C ASP A 205 -16.51 1.54 -4.21
N ASP A 206 -16.29 2.55 -5.05
CA ASP A 206 -17.03 2.70 -6.30
C ASP A 206 -16.60 1.71 -7.40
N LYS A 207 -15.73 0.76 -7.04
CA LYS A 207 -15.27 -0.37 -7.86
C LYS A 207 -14.34 0.05 -9.00
N CYS A 208 -13.92 1.31 -9.00
CA CYS A 208 -13.05 1.87 -10.02
C CYS A 208 -11.63 2.04 -9.48
N VAL A 209 -10.68 1.96 -10.40
CA VAL A 209 -9.34 2.51 -10.21
C VAL A 209 -9.26 3.81 -10.98
N HIS A 210 -8.83 4.90 -10.35
CA HIS A 210 -8.62 6.17 -11.05
C HIS A 210 -7.14 6.48 -11.17
N VAL A 211 -6.79 7.13 -12.27
CA VAL A 211 -5.42 7.56 -12.60
C VAL A 211 -5.45 9.06 -12.81
N TYR A 212 -4.65 9.79 -12.04
CA TYR A 212 -4.60 11.25 -12.06
C TYR A 212 -3.23 11.73 -12.53
N ASP A 213 -3.26 12.84 -13.26
CA ASP A 213 -2.10 13.67 -13.51
C ASP A 213 -1.93 14.62 -12.32
N VAL A 214 -0.83 14.47 -11.60
CA VAL A 214 -0.53 15.23 -10.38
C VAL A 214 -0.10 16.67 -10.69
N GLU A 215 0.53 16.91 -11.84
CA GLU A 215 1.02 18.24 -12.22
C GLU A 215 -0.14 19.19 -12.53
N HIS A 216 -1.18 18.68 -13.17
CA HIS A 216 -2.36 19.44 -13.57
C HIS A 216 -3.55 19.24 -12.62
N GLY A 217 -3.47 18.27 -11.70
CA GLY A 217 -4.52 17.97 -10.74
C GLY A 217 -5.82 17.48 -11.39
N GLN A 218 -5.70 16.63 -12.41
CA GLN A 218 -6.85 16.19 -13.21
C GLN A 218 -6.95 14.67 -13.32
N LEU A 219 -8.17 14.16 -13.44
CA LEU A 219 -8.43 12.76 -13.73
C LEU A 219 -8.02 12.44 -15.18
N ALA A 220 -7.01 11.60 -15.35
CA ALA A 220 -6.51 11.18 -16.66
C ALA A 220 -7.27 9.96 -17.22
N SER A 221 -7.60 8.99 -16.35
CA SER A 221 -8.34 7.78 -16.70
C SER A 221 -9.13 7.22 -15.52
N SER A 222 -10.28 6.59 -15.83
CA SER A 222 -10.98 5.68 -14.92
C SER A 222 -10.93 4.27 -15.52
N LEU A 223 -10.48 3.31 -14.72
CA LEU A 223 -10.36 1.90 -15.08
C LEU A 223 -11.45 1.13 -14.34
N THR A 224 -12.32 0.49 -15.10
CA THR A 224 -13.46 -0.30 -14.60
C THR A 224 -13.27 -1.77 -14.92
N GLY A 225 -13.66 -2.66 -14.01
CA GLY A 225 -13.62 -4.10 -14.29
C GLY A 225 -13.74 -4.99 -13.05
N HIS A 226 -13.52 -4.45 -11.85
CA HIS A 226 -13.88 -5.13 -10.61
C HIS A 226 -15.40 -5.09 -10.41
N SER A 227 -15.95 -6.16 -9.83
CA SER A 227 -17.39 -6.23 -9.51
C SER A 227 -17.71 -5.76 -8.09
N ASP A 228 -16.70 -5.48 -7.29
CA ASP A 228 -16.81 -5.02 -5.91
C ASP A 228 -15.68 -4.03 -5.54
N TRP A 229 -15.59 -3.62 -4.27
CA TRP A 229 -14.66 -2.61 -3.77
C TRP A 229 -13.20 -2.90 -4.14
N VAL A 230 -12.49 -1.88 -4.62
CA VAL A 230 -11.04 -1.96 -4.84
C VAL A 230 -10.31 -1.64 -3.55
N LEU A 231 -9.69 -2.66 -2.96
CA LEU A 231 -9.11 -2.59 -1.61
C LEU A 231 -7.66 -2.10 -1.62
N CYS A 232 -6.87 -2.48 -2.64
CA CYS A 232 -5.50 -2.02 -2.79
C CYS A 232 -5.10 -1.85 -4.26
N VAL A 233 -4.22 -0.86 -4.50
CA VAL A 233 -3.57 -0.60 -5.78
C VAL A 233 -2.07 -0.47 -5.59
N ALA A 234 -1.27 -1.00 -6.52
CA ALA A 234 0.18 -0.83 -6.54
C ALA A 234 0.70 -0.62 -7.97
N ALA A 235 1.52 0.41 -8.15
CA ALA A 235 2.18 0.68 -9.42
C ALA A 235 3.40 -0.22 -9.61
N ASN A 236 3.59 -0.74 -10.83
CA ASN A 236 4.77 -1.51 -11.16
C ASN A 236 6.01 -0.58 -11.10
N PRO A 237 7.06 -0.95 -10.34
CA PRO A 237 8.24 -0.08 -10.21
C PRO A 237 9.01 0.10 -11.53
N ASP A 238 8.91 -0.86 -12.46
CA ASP A 238 9.43 -0.73 -13.82
C ASP A 238 8.50 0.17 -14.65
N ILE A 239 8.88 1.45 -14.71
CA ILE A 239 8.15 2.49 -15.45
C ILE A 239 7.96 2.15 -16.94
N SER A 240 8.84 1.33 -17.52
CA SER A 240 8.73 0.97 -18.95
C SER A 240 7.53 0.06 -19.22
N LYS A 241 7.05 -0.67 -18.20
CA LYS A 241 5.88 -1.55 -18.33
C LYS A 241 4.55 -0.80 -18.33
N GLN A 242 4.50 0.39 -17.72
CA GLN A 242 3.25 1.16 -17.58
C GLN A 242 2.10 0.32 -16.99
N GLN A 243 2.43 -0.51 -16.00
CA GLN A 243 1.49 -1.46 -15.39
C GLN A 243 1.12 -1.06 -13.97
N ILE A 244 -0.11 -1.39 -13.57
CA ILE A 244 -0.54 -1.37 -12.17
C ILE A 244 -1.20 -2.71 -11.84
N VAL A 245 -1.23 -3.05 -10.55
CA VAL A 245 -2.03 -4.16 -10.03
C VAL A 245 -3.07 -3.61 -9.06
N SER A 246 -4.27 -4.19 -9.07
CA SER A 246 -5.30 -3.94 -8.07
C SER A 246 -5.84 -5.25 -7.52
N CYS A 247 -6.32 -5.19 -6.28
CA CYS A 247 -7.06 -6.28 -5.65
C CYS A 247 -8.32 -5.78 -4.96
N SER A 248 -9.29 -6.68 -4.76
CA SER A 248 -10.66 -6.27 -4.49
C SER A 248 -11.44 -7.30 -3.66
N SER A 249 -12.55 -6.83 -3.06
CA SER A 249 -13.53 -7.66 -2.36
C SER A 249 -14.22 -8.69 -3.27
N ASP A 250 -14.14 -8.51 -4.60
CA ASP A 250 -14.57 -9.50 -5.59
C ASP A 250 -13.65 -10.73 -5.69
N LYS A 251 -12.64 -10.83 -4.81
CA LYS A 251 -11.70 -11.96 -4.69
C LYS A 251 -10.69 -12.04 -5.84
N LYS A 252 -10.65 -11.02 -6.70
CA LYS A 252 -9.80 -10.99 -7.89
C LYS A 252 -8.63 -10.04 -7.72
N ILE A 253 -7.56 -10.39 -8.41
CA ILE A 253 -6.41 -9.52 -8.66
C ILE A 253 -6.41 -9.20 -10.14
N LYS A 254 -6.24 -7.93 -10.50
CA LYS A 254 -6.18 -7.48 -11.89
C LYS A 254 -4.87 -6.76 -12.15
N VAL A 255 -4.21 -7.11 -13.25
CA VAL A 255 -3.08 -6.35 -13.80
C VAL A 255 -3.62 -5.50 -14.94
N TRP A 256 -3.28 -4.23 -14.95
CA TRP A 256 -3.77 -3.24 -15.90
C TRP A 256 -2.62 -2.62 -16.68
N ASP A 257 -2.91 -2.25 -17.92
CA ASP A 257 -2.04 -1.41 -18.73
C ASP A 257 -2.55 0.04 -18.68
N LEU A 258 -1.71 0.97 -18.26
CA LEU A 258 -2.05 2.39 -18.17
C LEU A 258 -2.15 3.07 -19.54
N GLY A 259 -1.40 2.59 -20.53
CA GLY A 259 -1.42 3.13 -21.89
C GLY A 259 -2.68 2.72 -22.66
N LEU A 260 -3.03 1.43 -22.59
CA LEU A 260 -4.23 0.85 -23.21
C LEU A 260 -5.50 1.09 -22.37
N ARG A 261 -5.34 1.42 -21.09
CA ARG A 261 -6.43 1.65 -20.13
C ARG A 261 -7.36 0.45 -20.01
N SER A 262 -6.77 -0.75 -20.01
CA SER A 262 -7.51 -2.01 -20.02
C SER A 262 -6.89 -3.03 -19.08
N VAL A 263 -7.71 -3.99 -18.67
CA VAL A 263 -7.26 -5.18 -17.94
C VAL A 263 -6.38 -6.02 -18.87
N LEU A 264 -5.14 -6.31 -18.46
CA LEU A 264 -4.27 -7.27 -19.11
C LEU A 264 -4.58 -8.68 -18.61
N GLU A 265 -4.72 -8.84 -17.29
CA GLU A 265 -4.87 -10.14 -16.63
C GLU A 265 -5.88 -10.05 -15.49
N THR A 266 -6.56 -11.17 -15.23
CA THR A 266 -7.42 -11.35 -14.06
C THR A 266 -7.08 -12.69 -13.42
N HIS A 267 -6.74 -12.66 -12.14
CA HIS A 267 -6.42 -13.84 -11.35
C HIS A 267 -7.51 -14.08 -10.30
N GLU A 268 -8.06 -15.28 -10.30
CA GLU A 268 -9.08 -15.77 -9.36
C GLU A 268 -8.46 -16.88 -8.51
N VAL A 269 -7.52 -16.48 -7.65
CA VAL A 269 -6.72 -17.43 -6.86
C VAL A 269 -7.11 -17.49 -5.40
N HIS A 270 -7.79 -16.46 -4.89
CA HIS A 270 -8.23 -16.38 -3.50
C HIS A 270 -9.70 -16.79 -3.34
N SER A 271 -10.04 -17.33 -2.18
CA SER A 271 -11.39 -17.77 -1.83
C SER A 271 -12.19 -16.72 -1.05
N ASP A 272 -11.53 -15.63 -0.63
CA ASP A 272 -12.13 -14.47 0.04
C ASP A 272 -11.51 -13.14 -0.45
N GLN A 273 -11.90 -12.03 0.18
CA GLN A 273 -11.48 -10.66 -0.19
C GLN A 273 -9.97 -10.49 -0.18
N VAL A 274 -9.43 -9.86 -1.22
CA VAL A 274 -7.98 -9.63 -1.34
C VAL A 274 -7.66 -8.20 -0.92
N TRP A 275 -7.02 -8.03 0.22
CA TRP A 275 -6.76 -6.72 0.84
C TRP A 275 -5.40 -6.12 0.48
N GLY A 276 -4.42 -6.96 0.15
CA GLY A 276 -3.05 -6.52 -0.10
C GLY A 276 -2.51 -7.03 -1.41
N VAL A 277 -1.83 -6.16 -2.16
CA VAL A 277 -0.98 -6.53 -3.29
C VAL A 277 0.29 -5.69 -3.29
N ALA A 278 1.43 -6.30 -3.62
CA ALA A 278 2.70 -5.59 -3.77
C ALA A 278 3.53 -6.18 -4.91
N TRP A 279 4.25 -5.31 -5.62
CA TRP A 279 5.27 -5.69 -6.59
C TRP A 279 6.59 -5.97 -5.90
N ASN A 280 7.38 -6.89 -6.44
CA ASN A 280 8.80 -6.94 -6.14
C ASN A 280 9.53 -5.72 -6.74
N PRO A 281 10.76 -5.44 -6.31
CA PRO A 281 11.52 -4.24 -6.71
C PRO A 281 11.75 -4.12 -8.21
N GLU A 282 11.89 -5.25 -8.89
CA GLU A 282 12.14 -5.34 -10.33
C GLU A 282 10.85 -5.32 -11.16
N GLY A 283 9.67 -5.37 -10.52
CA GLY A 283 8.38 -5.38 -11.23
C GLY A 283 8.11 -6.65 -12.02
N THR A 284 8.83 -7.74 -11.72
CA THR A 284 8.75 -9.06 -12.38
C THR A 284 7.94 -10.08 -11.58
N LYS A 285 7.68 -9.83 -10.31
CA LYS A 285 6.89 -10.66 -9.41
C LYS A 285 5.91 -9.80 -8.63
N LEU A 286 4.81 -10.41 -8.20
CA LEU A 286 3.85 -9.78 -7.31
C LEU A 286 3.43 -10.77 -6.22
N VAL A 287 2.98 -10.23 -5.09
CA VAL A 287 2.41 -11.00 -3.99
C VAL A 287 1.05 -10.43 -3.61
N SER A 288 0.13 -11.29 -3.21
CA SER A 288 -1.18 -10.93 -2.69
C SER A 288 -1.45 -11.55 -1.33
N GLY A 289 -2.21 -10.83 -0.49
CA GLY A 289 -2.73 -11.28 0.80
C GLY A 289 -4.24 -11.06 0.91
N SER A 290 -4.92 -11.96 1.60
CA SER A 290 -6.37 -12.09 1.59
C SER A 290 -6.96 -12.47 2.94
N ASP A 291 -8.26 -12.24 3.12
CA ASP A 291 -9.07 -12.70 4.26
C ASP A 291 -9.16 -14.23 4.32
N ASP A 292 -8.85 -14.93 3.23
CA ASP A 292 -8.69 -16.38 3.23
C ASP A 292 -7.39 -16.87 3.90
N LYS A 293 -6.65 -15.96 4.56
CA LYS A 293 -5.46 -16.22 5.36
C LYS A 293 -4.23 -16.66 4.56
N SER A 294 -4.32 -16.61 3.23
CA SER A 294 -3.27 -17.07 2.34
C SER A 294 -2.44 -15.94 1.72
N LEU A 295 -1.18 -16.25 1.42
CA LEU A 295 -0.32 -15.44 0.57
C LEU A 295 -0.08 -16.17 -0.76
N LYS A 296 -0.11 -15.42 -1.87
CA LYS A 296 0.12 -15.98 -3.22
C LYS A 296 1.11 -15.13 -3.99
N TRP A 297 2.14 -15.77 -4.53
CA TRP A 297 3.16 -15.16 -5.36
C TRP A 297 2.90 -15.46 -6.82
N PHE A 298 3.26 -14.51 -7.67
CA PHE A 298 3.21 -14.66 -9.11
C PHE A 298 4.52 -14.18 -9.71
N ALA A 299 4.93 -14.78 -10.81
CA ALA A 299 6.13 -14.40 -11.53
C ALA A 299 5.84 -14.20 -13.02
N SER A 300 6.53 -13.25 -13.62
CA SER A 300 6.47 -13.01 -15.06
C SER A 300 6.89 -14.24 -15.85
N SER A 301 6.18 -14.55 -16.93
CA SER A 301 6.53 -15.60 -17.88
C SER A 301 7.91 -15.30 -18.49
N GLY A 302 8.98 -15.84 -17.90
CA GLY A 302 10.37 -15.59 -18.30
C GLY A 302 11.34 -15.26 -17.15
N SER A 303 10.84 -15.00 -15.94
CA SER A 303 11.68 -14.91 -14.74
C SER A 303 11.80 -16.29 -14.08
N SER A 304 12.84 -17.05 -14.44
CA SER A 304 13.28 -18.26 -13.73
C SER A 304 14.32 -17.90 -12.68
#